data_AF-A0A5E6NBQ7-F1
#
_entry.id   AF-A0A5E6NBQ7-F1
#
_cell.length_a   1.000
_cell.length_b   1.000
_cell.length_c   1.000
_cell.angle_alpha   90.00
_cell.angle_beta   90.00
_cell.angle_gamma   90.00
#
_symmetry.space_group_name_H-M   'P 1'
#
loop_
_entity.id
_entity.type
_entity.pdbx_description
1 polymer ?
#
loop_
_entity_poly.entity_id
_entity_poly.type
_entity_poly.pdbx_seq_one_letter_code
_entity_poly.pdbx_strand_id
1 'polypeptide(L)' 'MLIDINGDGLPDRVFDHNPEADDQPGFLSILIQAMVLTQANNGKAI' A
#
# COMPACT_ATOMS: atom_id res chain seq x y z
N MET A 1 2.60 -16.55 18.75
CA MET A 1 3.66 -16.08 19.67
C MET A 1 3.38 -14.61 19.95
N LEU A 2 3.39 -14.19 21.21
CA LEU A 2 3.32 -12.78 21.57
C LEU A 2 4.76 -12.28 21.70
N ILE A 3 5.16 -11.27 20.92
CA ILE A 3 6.52 -10.74 20.82
C ILE A 3 6.48 -9.29 21.29
N ASP A 4 7.44 -8.87 22.11
CA ASP A 4 7.72 -7.46 22.42
C ASP A 4 9.04 -7.09 21.73
N ILE A 5 8.95 -6.31 20.66
CA ILE A 5 10.08 -5.96 19.79
C ILE A 5 10.79 -4.70 20.29
N ASN A 6 10.05 -3.73 20.84
CA ASN A 6 10.60 -2.40 21.18
C ASN A 6 10.95 -2.23 22.67
N GLY A 7 10.59 -3.20 23.53
CA GLY A 7 10.93 -3.23 24.94
C GLY A 7 10.05 -2.36 25.84
N ASP A 8 8.81 -2.09 25.44
CA ASP A 8 7.86 -1.29 26.24
C ASP A 8 7.05 -2.13 27.26
N GLY A 9 7.21 -3.46 27.24
CA GLY A 9 6.52 -4.37 28.13
C GLY A 9 5.12 -4.76 27.66
N LEU A 10 4.71 -4.38 26.46
CA LEU A 10 3.44 -4.75 25.84
C LEU A 10 3.66 -5.72 24.66
N PRO A 11 2.76 -6.68 24.45
CA PRO A 11 2.80 -7.51 23.25
C PRO A 11 2.51 -6.71 21.97
N ASP A 12 3.35 -6.89 20.96
CA ASP A 12 3.16 -6.33 19.62
C ASP A 12 2.27 -7.22 18.74
N ARG A 13 1.57 -6.58 17.81
CA ARG A 13 0.93 -7.28 16.69
C ARG A 13 1.96 -7.51 15.60
N VAL A 14 2.27 -8.77 15.34
CA VAL A 14 3.22 -9.21 14.31
C VAL A 14 2.52 -10.17 13.36
N PHE A 15 2.61 -9.90 12.06
CA PHE A 15 2.06 -10.73 10.99
C PHE A 15 3.19 -11.20 10.08
N ASP A 16 3.07 -12.40 9.51
CA ASP A 16 4.02 -12.96 8.55
C ASP A 16 3.83 -12.41 7.12
N HIS A 17 2.70 -11.74 6.88
CA HIS A 17 2.36 -11.00 5.67
C HIS A 17 1.84 -9.61 6.04
N ASN A 18 1.91 -8.66 5.10
CA ASN A 18 1.25 -7.38 5.28
C ASN A 18 -0.27 -7.59 5.14
N PRO A 19 -1.09 -7.36 6.20
CA PRO A 19 -2.53 -7.60 6.15
C PRO A 19 -3.27 -6.68 5.16
N GLU A 20 -2.62 -5.61 4.66
CA GLU A 20 -3.18 -4.70 3.66
C GLU A 20 -2.63 -4.95 2.24
N ALA A 21 -1.66 -5.85 2.06
CA ALA A 21 -0.98 -6.01 0.77
C ALA A 21 -1.80 -6.74 -0.30
N ASP A 22 -2.79 -7.54 0.07
CA ASP A 22 -3.60 -8.26 -0.91
C ASP A 22 -4.42 -7.31 -1.81
N ASP A 23 -4.74 -6.10 -1.30
CA ASP A 23 -5.54 -5.09 -2.00
C ASP A 23 -4.77 -3.78 -2.33
N GLN A 24 -3.50 -3.66 -1.93
CA GLN A 24 -2.71 -2.45 -2.19
C GLN A 24 -1.92 -2.56 -3.51
N PRO A 25 -2.24 -1.75 -4.53
CA PRO A 25 -1.42 -1.70 -5.73
C PRO A 25 -0.02 -1.23 -5.34
N GLY A 26 1.00 -2.01 -5.73
CA GLY A 26 2.40 -1.63 -5.50
C GLY A 26 2.71 -0.23 -6.05
N PHE A 27 3.70 0.45 -5.48
CA PHE A 27 4.06 1.84 -5.84
C PHE A 27 4.18 2.07 -7.36
N LEU A 28 4.79 1.13 -8.09
CA LEU A 28 4.90 1.20 -9.55
C LEU A 28 3.54 1.11 -10.26
N SER A 29 2.61 0.31 -9.75
CA SER A 29 1.23 0.22 -10.26
C SER A 29 0.49 1.54 -10.06
N ILE A 30 0.64 2.18 -8.90
CA ILE A 30 0.04 3.50 -8.62
C ILE A 30 0.59 4.54 -9.61
N LEU A 31 1.90 4.56 -9.83
CA LEU A 31 2.52 5.49 -10.77
C LEU A 31 2.02 5.29 -12.21
N ILE A 32 1.93 4.04 -12.66
CA ILE A 32 1.42 3.72 -14.01
C ILE A 32 -0.05 4.15 -14.14
N GLN A 33 -0.89 3.87 -13.15
CA GLN A 33 -2.31 4.28 -13.16
C GLN A 33 -2.47 5.80 -13.21
N ALA A 34 -1.66 6.54 -12.44
CA ALA A 34 -1.66 8.00 -12.46
C ALA A 34 -1.27 8.55 -13.85
N MET A 35 -0.21 8.00 -14.47
CA MET A 35 0.20 8.39 -15.83
C MET A 35 -0.87 8.08 -16.88
N VAL A 36 -1.54 6.93 -16.78
CA VAL A 36 -2.64 6.54 -17.68
C VAL A 36 -3.83 7.47 -17.50
N LEU A 37 -4.20 7.81 -16.27
CA LEU A 37 -5.30 8.73 -15.97
C LEU A 37 -5.05 10.13 -16.53
N THR A 38 -3.83 10.65 -16.41
CA THR A 38 -3.45 11.94 -16.99
C THR A 38 -3.54 11.92 -18.52
N GLN A 39 -3.08 10.85 -19.17
CA GLN A 39 -3.18 10.72 -20.63
C GLN A 39 -4.64 10.58 -21.11
N ALA A 40 -5.48 9.86 -20.37
CA ALA A 40 -6.90 9.70 -20.68
C ALA A 40 -7.70 11.01 -20.56
N ASN A 41 -7.34 11.87 -19.61
CA ASN A 41 -8.01 13.16 -19.39
C ASN A 41 -7.57 14.26 -20.38
N ASN A 42 -6.43 14.09 -21.05
CA ASN A 42 -5.94 15.05 -22.06
C ASN A 42 -6.68 14.96 -23.42
N GLY A 43 -7.53 13.95 -23.61
CA GLY A 43 -8.34 13.76 -24.82
C GLY A 43 -9.82 14.12 -24.67
N LYS A 44 -10.27 14.51 -23.47
CA LYS A 44 -11.66 14.88 -23.18
C LYS A 44 -11.76 16.37 -22.86
N ALA A 45 -11.48 17.20 -23.87
CA ALA A 45 -12.07 18.52 -23.93
C ALA A 45 -13.59 18.33 -24.09
N ILE A 46 -14.35 19.12 -23.34
CA ILE A 46 -15.82 19.28 -23.40
C ILE A 46 -16.42 19.22 -24.81
#